data_AF-S3B0I3-F1
#
_entry.id   AF-S3B0I3-F1
#
_cell.length_a   1.000
_cell.length_b   1.000
_cell.length_c   1.000
_cell.angle_alpha   90.00
_cell.angle_beta   90.00
_cell.angle_gamma   90.00
#
_symmetry.space_group_name_H-M   'P 1'
#
loop_
_entity.id
_entity.type
_entity.pdbx_description
1 polymer ?
#
loop_
_entity_poly.entity_id
_entity_poly.type
_entity_poly.pdbx_seq_one_letter_code
_entity_poly.pdbx_strand_id
1 'polypeptide(L)'
;MADIKTLALKYGGYTSLDKVYLDQLLAGRSEEEQLALITPPPSVVNAYFAELYQKKSPQAATDYFAEVSKELNLYNVEPSFTEESKPFIRLNLSGKSFGFCYEREGLGRIFSEVEEAITDDLLFEIAQIFSHQLVFEESEKIYMKAVGDEGVISVENLTALTDLESLADGRKRLKGYSQEDLLQEAKAFTGKFYYRSENRTAMLYFD
;
A
#
# COMPACT_ATOMS: atom_id res chain seq x y z
N MET A 1 -10.10 -2.52 -21.16
CA MET A 1 -9.55 -3.74 -20.54
C MET A 1 -8.64 -4.41 -21.54
N ALA A 2 -7.48 -4.86 -21.10
CA ALA A 2 -6.59 -5.67 -21.94
C ALA A 2 -7.23 -7.03 -22.25
N ASP A 3 -6.82 -7.64 -23.37
CA ASP A 3 -7.25 -8.98 -23.75
C ASP A 3 -6.82 -10.02 -22.69
N ILE A 4 -7.73 -10.91 -22.28
CA ILE A 4 -7.51 -11.86 -21.17
C ILE A 4 -6.31 -12.76 -21.42
N LYS A 5 -6.06 -13.18 -22.68
CA LYS A 5 -4.88 -14.00 -22.99
C LYS A 5 -3.60 -13.20 -22.81
N THR A 6 -3.61 -11.92 -23.15
CA THR A 6 -2.47 -11.02 -22.91
C THR A 6 -2.19 -10.89 -21.40
N LEU A 7 -3.23 -10.81 -20.58
CA LEU A 7 -3.10 -10.81 -19.11
C LEU A 7 -2.57 -12.14 -18.56
N ALA A 8 -3.04 -13.26 -19.10
CA ALA A 8 -2.56 -14.59 -18.74
C ALA A 8 -1.06 -14.76 -19.03
N LEU A 9 -0.60 -14.27 -20.18
CA LEU A 9 0.81 -14.29 -20.58
C LEU A 9 1.68 -13.35 -19.74
N LYS A 10 1.13 -12.20 -19.33
CA LYS A 10 1.87 -11.17 -18.59
C LYS A 10 1.96 -11.47 -17.09
N TYR A 11 0.87 -11.93 -16.49
CA TYR A 11 0.75 -12.11 -15.04
C TYR A 11 0.53 -13.57 -14.67
N GLY A 12 -0.33 -14.30 -15.39
CA GLY A 12 -0.79 -15.65 -15.05
C GLY A 12 0.24 -16.78 -15.15
N GLY A 13 1.49 -16.49 -15.50
CA GLY A 13 2.55 -17.49 -15.63
C GLY A 13 2.47 -18.34 -16.90
N TYR A 14 1.60 -17.98 -17.85
CA TYR A 14 1.50 -18.64 -19.15
C TYR A 14 2.55 -18.11 -20.13
N THR A 15 2.93 -18.96 -21.07
CA THR A 15 3.87 -18.62 -22.15
C THR A 15 3.16 -18.56 -23.50
N SER A 16 3.83 -18.03 -24.52
CA SER A 16 3.28 -18.00 -25.88
C SER A 16 2.92 -19.38 -26.44
N LEU A 17 3.47 -20.45 -25.87
CA LEU A 17 3.16 -21.84 -26.25
C LEU A 17 1.78 -22.29 -25.75
N ASP A 18 1.25 -21.64 -24.71
CA ASP A 18 -0.01 -22.02 -24.04
C ASP A 18 -1.25 -21.41 -24.68
N LYS A 19 -1.11 -20.65 -25.79
CA LYS A 19 -2.24 -19.91 -26.40
C LYS A 19 -3.43 -20.78 -26.77
N VAL A 20 -3.19 -21.95 -27.37
CA VAL A 20 -4.26 -22.89 -27.76
C VAL A 20 -4.94 -23.48 -26.53
N TYR A 21 -4.17 -23.76 -25.48
CA TYR A 21 -4.70 -24.22 -24.20
C TYR A 21 -5.57 -23.14 -23.54
N LEU A 22 -5.11 -21.89 -23.54
CA LEU A 22 -5.87 -20.75 -23.03
C LEU A 22 -7.19 -20.56 -23.79
N ASP A 23 -7.20 -20.67 -25.12
CA ASP A 23 -8.44 -20.58 -25.91
C ASP A 23 -9.49 -21.60 -25.43
N GLN A 24 -9.07 -22.84 -25.14
CA GLN A 24 -9.97 -23.88 -24.64
C GLN A 24 -10.35 -23.67 -23.18
N LEU A 25 -9.39 -23.27 -22.34
CA LEU A 25 -9.59 -23.04 -20.91
C LEU A 25 -10.62 -21.93 -20.66
N LEU A 26 -10.59 -20.86 -21.48
CA LEU A 26 -11.41 -19.66 -21.33
C LEU A 26 -12.75 -19.77 -22.07
N ALA A 27 -12.89 -20.69 -23.02
CA ALA A 27 -14.09 -20.82 -23.86
C ALA A 27 -15.36 -21.05 -23.02
N GLY A 28 -16.39 -20.24 -23.28
CA GLY A 28 -17.71 -20.36 -22.64
C GLY A 28 -17.78 -19.90 -21.19
N ARG A 29 -16.68 -19.40 -20.61
CA ARG A 29 -16.62 -18.86 -19.25
C ARG A 29 -16.96 -17.39 -19.20
N SER A 30 -17.54 -16.97 -18.09
CA SER A 30 -17.71 -15.54 -17.77
C SER A 30 -16.35 -14.86 -17.58
N GLU A 31 -16.32 -13.54 -17.72
CA GLU A 31 -15.10 -12.74 -17.53
C GLU A 31 -14.49 -12.91 -16.13
N GLU A 32 -15.33 -13.00 -15.09
CA GLU A 32 -14.90 -13.23 -13.72
C GLU A 32 -14.21 -14.59 -13.54
N GLU A 33 -14.79 -15.66 -14.10
CA GLU A 33 -14.17 -16.99 -14.08
C GLU A 33 -12.85 -17.02 -14.86
N GLN A 34 -12.81 -16.32 -16.00
CA GLN A 34 -11.58 -16.21 -16.79
C GLN A 34 -10.48 -15.50 -16.01
N LEU A 35 -10.78 -14.37 -15.37
CA LEU A 35 -9.85 -13.64 -14.51
C LEU A 35 -9.37 -14.50 -13.33
N ALA A 36 -10.28 -15.22 -12.66
CA ALA A 36 -9.92 -16.12 -11.57
C ALA A 36 -8.94 -17.22 -12.01
N LEU A 37 -9.12 -17.78 -13.22
CA LEU A 37 -8.24 -18.82 -13.76
C LEU A 37 -6.85 -18.31 -14.13
N ILE A 38 -6.74 -17.08 -14.62
CA ILE A 38 -5.46 -16.50 -15.04
C ILE A 38 -4.76 -15.74 -13.91
N THR A 39 -5.45 -15.49 -12.79
CA THR A 39 -4.87 -14.78 -11.65
C THR A 39 -3.84 -15.68 -10.97
N PRO A 40 -2.60 -15.21 -10.78
CA PRO A 40 -1.58 -16.01 -10.11
C PRO A 40 -2.00 -16.36 -8.67
N PRO A 41 -1.57 -17.53 -8.16
CA PRO A 41 -1.76 -17.86 -6.75
C PRO A 41 -1.17 -16.78 -5.83
N PRO A 42 -1.73 -16.56 -4.63
CA PRO A 42 -1.22 -15.56 -3.69
C PRO A 42 0.27 -15.67 -3.41
N SER A 43 0.81 -16.89 -3.32
CA SER A 43 2.24 -17.12 -3.11
C SER A 43 3.14 -16.56 -4.22
N VAL A 44 2.68 -16.62 -5.48
CA VAL A 44 3.41 -16.08 -6.64
C VAL A 44 3.40 -14.55 -6.60
N VAL A 45 2.23 -13.95 -6.34
CA VAL A 45 2.10 -12.49 -6.21
C VAL A 45 3.00 -11.97 -5.08
N ASN A 46 3.00 -12.65 -3.93
CA ASN A 46 3.84 -12.32 -2.79
C ASN A 46 5.34 -12.44 -3.09
N ALA A 47 5.77 -13.53 -3.72
CA ALA A 47 7.17 -13.75 -4.07
C ALA A 47 7.68 -12.67 -5.04
N TYR A 48 6.88 -12.34 -6.06
CA TYR A 48 7.25 -11.32 -7.03
C TYR A 48 7.27 -9.91 -6.42
N PHE A 49 6.30 -9.59 -5.55
CA PHE A 49 6.30 -8.34 -4.80
C PHE A 49 7.58 -8.21 -3.95
N ALA A 50 7.91 -9.25 -3.18
CA ALA A 50 9.10 -9.27 -2.34
C ALA A 50 10.39 -9.13 -3.17
N GLU A 51 10.46 -9.78 -4.33
CA GLU A 51 11.58 -9.66 -5.25
C GLU A 51 11.75 -8.22 -5.76
N LEU A 52 10.66 -7.58 -6.20
CA LEU A 52 10.71 -6.18 -6.65
C LEU A 52 11.08 -5.23 -5.53
N TYR A 53 10.53 -5.46 -4.33
CA TYR A 53 10.79 -4.67 -3.15
C TYR A 53 12.29 -4.72 -2.80
N GLN A 54 12.89 -5.91 -2.83
CA GLN A 54 14.29 -6.14 -2.50
C GLN A 54 15.24 -5.66 -3.62
N LYS A 55 14.93 -5.94 -4.88
CA LYS A 55 15.86 -5.72 -6.01
C LYS A 55 15.75 -4.33 -6.63
N LYS A 56 14.60 -3.66 -6.49
CA LYS A 56 14.35 -2.34 -7.11
C LYS A 56 14.06 -1.29 -6.05
N SER A 57 12.87 -1.31 -5.47
CA SER A 57 12.46 -0.39 -4.41
C SER A 57 11.07 -0.75 -3.88
N PRO A 58 10.69 -0.24 -2.68
CA PRO A 58 9.31 -0.31 -2.20
C PRO A 58 8.30 0.23 -3.21
N GLN A 59 8.63 1.36 -3.85
CA GLN A 59 7.78 1.98 -4.87
C GLN A 59 7.57 1.07 -6.09
N ALA A 60 8.63 0.47 -6.62
CA ALA A 60 8.51 -0.43 -7.77
C ALA A 60 7.61 -1.64 -7.47
N ALA A 61 7.65 -2.15 -6.23
CA ALA A 61 6.78 -3.24 -5.78
C ALA A 61 5.31 -2.80 -5.67
N THR A 62 5.05 -1.64 -5.04
CA THR A 62 3.68 -1.11 -4.91
C THR A 62 3.08 -0.71 -6.25
N ASP A 63 3.88 -0.18 -7.17
CA ASP A 63 3.45 0.21 -8.52
C ASP A 63 3.07 -1.02 -9.34
N TYR A 64 3.91 -2.06 -9.32
CA TYR A 64 3.58 -3.34 -9.94
C TYR A 64 2.30 -3.93 -9.36
N PHE A 65 2.16 -3.95 -8.03
CA PHE A 65 0.97 -4.52 -7.41
C PHE A 65 -0.30 -3.70 -7.68
N ALA A 66 -0.18 -2.37 -7.80
CA ALA A 66 -1.28 -1.52 -8.24
C ALA A 66 -1.72 -1.84 -9.67
N GLU A 67 -0.76 -2.02 -10.58
CA GLU A 67 -1.00 -2.41 -11.98
C GLU A 67 -1.70 -3.78 -12.05
N VAL A 68 -1.17 -4.78 -11.34
CA VAL A 68 -1.76 -6.13 -11.30
C VAL A 68 -3.17 -6.08 -10.69
N SER A 69 -3.36 -5.29 -9.63
CA SER A 69 -4.68 -5.14 -8.99
C SER A 69 -5.71 -4.52 -9.92
N LYS A 70 -5.28 -3.59 -10.77
CA LYS A 70 -6.15 -2.99 -11.79
C LYS A 70 -6.47 -3.96 -12.92
N GLU A 71 -5.45 -4.57 -13.50
CA GLU A 71 -5.59 -5.42 -14.69
C GLU A 71 -6.33 -6.74 -14.40
N LEU A 72 -6.12 -7.32 -13.21
CA LEU A 72 -6.77 -8.56 -12.79
C LEU A 72 -7.99 -8.35 -11.88
N ASN A 73 -8.46 -7.11 -11.73
CA ASN A 73 -9.61 -6.76 -10.89
C ASN A 73 -9.47 -7.24 -9.42
N LEU A 74 -8.30 -7.04 -8.82
CA LEU A 74 -7.98 -7.52 -7.46
C LEU A 74 -8.33 -6.52 -6.35
N TYR A 75 -8.99 -5.40 -6.67
CA TYR A 75 -9.43 -4.47 -5.65
C TYR A 75 -10.35 -5.14 -4.62
N ASN A 76 -10.12 -4.85 -3.34
CA ASN A 76 -10.83 -5.52 -2.25
C ASN A 76 -11.15 -4.54 -1.11
N VAL A 77 -12.45 -4.36 -0.83
CA VAL A 77 -12.97 -3.47 0.21
C VAL A 77 -12.99 -4.13 1.59
N GLU A 78 -13.18 -5.46 1.61
CA GLU A 78 -13.27 -6.27 2.82
C GLU A 78 -12.32 -7.47 2.71
N PRO A 79 -10.99 -7.22 2.70
CA PRO A 79 -10.02 -8.30 2.60
C PRO A 79 -9.98 -9.11 3.90
N SER A 80 -9.76 -10.43 3.76
CA SER A 80 -9.78 -11.36 4.89
C SER A 80 -8.73 -12.46 4.74
N PHE A 81 -8.14 -12.86 5.86
CA PHE A 81 -7.28 -14.05 5.95
C PHE A 81 -8.08 -15.36 5.99
N THR A 82 -9.34 -15.34 6.43
CA THR A 82 -10.19 -16.54 6.49
C THR A 82 -10.88 -16.83 5.16
N GLU A 83 -11.23 -15.78 4.42
CA GLU A 83 -11.92 -15.83 3.13
C GLU A 83 -11.12 -15.06 2.07
N GLU A 84 -9.95 -15.61 1.73
CA GLU A 84 -9.06 -15.02 0.72
C GLU A 84 -9.60 -15.25 -0.70
N SER A 85 -10.50 -14.36 -1.14
CA SER A 85 -11.09 -14.38 -2.49
C SER A 85 -10.20 -13.75 -3.55
N LYS A 86 -9.34 -12.81 -3.15
CA LYS A 86 -8.38 -12.09 -4.00
C LYS A 86 -7.02 -12.07 -3.32
N PRO A 87 -5.91 -12.31 -4.05
CA PRO A 87 -4.59 -12.31 -3.48
C PRO A 87 -4.23 -10.94 -2.91
N PHE A 88 -3.57 -10.95 -1.76
CA PHE A 88 -3.00 -9.76 -1.12
C PHE A 88 -1.56 -10.03 -0.68
N ILE A 89 -0.80 -8.97 -0.46
CA ILE A 89 0.58 -9.07 0.00
C ILE A 89 0.59 -9.34 1.50
N ARG A 90 1.24 -10.42 1.91
CA ARG A 90 1.49 -10.78 3.30
C ARG A 90 2.64 -9.93 3.83
N LEU A 91 2.40 -9.29 4.96
CA LEU A 91 3.36 -8.47 5.69
C LEU A 91 3.58 -9.08 7.07
N ASN A 92 4.79 -8.94 7.60
CA ASN A 92 5.09 -9.22 8.99
C ASN A 92 5.43 -7.89 9.66
N LEU A 93 4.58 -7.43 10.57
CA LEU A 93 4.77 -6.20 11.34
C LEU A 93 4.93 -6.59 12.80
N SER A 94 6.09 -6.32 13.38
CA SER A 94 6.43 -6.66 14.76
C SER A 94 6.12 -8.12 15.13
N GLY A 95 6.36 -9.06 14.21
CA GLY A 95 6.10 -10.50 14.40
C GLY A 95 4.65 -10.93 14.15
N LYS A 96 3.74 -10.00 13.85
CA LYS A 96 2.31 -10.24 13.60
C LYS A 96 2.00 -10.25 12.10
N SER A 97 0.99 -11.01 11.72
CA SER A 97 0.54 -11.13 10.33
C SER A 97 -0.36 -9.97 9.92
N PHE A 98 0.02 -9.28 8.85
CA PHE A 98 -0.80 -8.27 8.18
C PHE A 98 -0.92 -8.56 6.69
N GLY A 99 -1.97 -8.02 6.07
CA GLY A 99 -2.22 -8.07 4.65
C GLY A 99 -2.23 -6.67 4.04
N PHE A 100 -1.77 -6.55 2.80
CA PHE A 100 -1.82 -5.34 1.99
C PHE A 100 -2.54 -5.64 0.67
N CYS A 101 -3.63 -4.92 0.42
CA CYS A 101 -4.33 -4.91 -0.87
C CYS A 101 -4.61 -3.46 -1.29
N TYR A 102 -5.11 -3.26 -2.50
CA TYR A 102 -5.73 -2.00 -2.88
C TYR A 102 -7.24 -2.11 -2.72
N GLU A 103 -7.86 -1.15 -2.02
CA GLU A 103 -9.33 -1.08 -1.93
C GLU A 103 -9.93 -0.53 -3.24
N ARG A 104 -9.20 0.41 -3.86
CA ARG A 104 -9.50 1.02 -5.16
C ARG A 104 -8.24 1.63 -5.75
N GLU A 105 -8.33 2.18 -6.95
CA GLU A 105 -7.22 2.87 -7.61
C GLU A 105 -6.61 3.96 -6.70
N GLY A 106 -5.31 3.84 -6.43
CA GLY A 106 -4.55 4.79 -5.60
C GLY A 106 -4.78 4.72 -4.09
N LEU A 107 -5.62 3.80 -3.59
CA LEU A 107 -5.90 3.65 -2.16
C LEU A 107 -5.55 2.23 -1.68
N GLY A 108 -4.40 2.12 -1.03
CA GLY A 108 -3.95 0.90 -0.37
C GLY A 108 -4.63 0.68 0.98
N ARG A 109 -4.81 -0.56 1.40
CA ARG A 109 -5.43 -0.98 2.67
C ARG A 109 -4.50 -1.97 3.37
N ILE A 110 -4.18 -1.70 4.64
CA ILE A 110 -3.41 -2.60 5.52
C ILE A 110 -4.31 -3.16 6.60
N PHE A 111 -4.43 -4.48 6.70
CA PHE A 111 -5.34 -5.13 7.65
C PHE A 111 -4.62 -6.26 8.39
N SER A 112 -4.97 -6.52 9.64
CA SER A 112 -4.36 -7.56 10.46
C SER A 112 -5.10 -8.89 10.29
N GLU A 113 -4.40 -10.01 10.48
CA GLU A 113 -5.02 -11.35 10.53
C GLU A 113 -5.88 -11.53 11.79
N VAL A 114 -5.39 -10.98 12.91
CA VAL A 114 -6.07 -10.94 14.20
C VAL A 114 -6.37 -9.49 14.52
N GLU A 115 -7.47 -9.19 15.21
CA GLU A 115 -7.80 -7.81 15.61
C GLU A 115 -6.64 -7.18 16.39
N GLU A 116 -6.21 -6.00 15.94
CA GLU A 116 -5.07 -5.26 16.49
C GLU A 116 -5.45 -3.80 16.71
N ALA A 117 -4.98 -3.22 17.80
CA ALA A 117 -5.16 -1.79 18.05
C ALA A 117 -4.34 -0.98 17.04
N ILE A 118 -4.97 0.00 16.40
CA ILE A 118 -4.26 0.95 15.52
C ILE A 118 -3.59 1.99 16.41
N THR A 119 -2.25 1.94 16.47
CA THR A 119 -1.42 2.85 17.27
C THR A 119 -0.51 3.68 16.37
N ASP A 120 0.00 4.80 16.88
CA ASP A 120 1.00 5.62 16.19
C ASP A 120 2.25 4.79 15.80
N ASP A 121 2.69 3.90 16.70
CA ASP A 121 3.83 3.01 16.46
C ASP A 121 3.58 2.10 15.25
N LEU A 122 2.38 1.52 15.15
CA LEU A 122 2.01 0.67 14.01
C LEU A 122 1.95 1.50 12.72
N LEU A 123 1.37 2.69 12.75
CA LEU A 123 1.30 3.57 11.58
C LEU A 123 2.69 4.00 11.11
N PHE A 124 3.61 4.29 12.04
CA PHE A 124 5.01 4.58 11.71
C PHE A 124 5.77 3.34 11.22
N GLU A 125 5.54 2.16 11.78
CA GLU A 125 6.13 0.92 11.30
C GLU A 125 5.75 0.67 9.83
N ILE A 126 4.46 0.80 9.50
CA ILE A 126 3.98 0.70 8.12
C ILE A 126 4.61 1.80 7.25
N ALA A 127 4.68 3.03 7.75
CA ALA A 127 5.27 4.15 7.02
C ALA A 127 6.78 4.01 6.79
N GLN A 128 7.49 3.21 7.60
CA GLN A 128 8.90 2.87 7.35
C GLN A 128 9.05 1.87 6.21
N ILE A 129 8.13 0.92 6.09
CA ILE A 129 8.11 -0.07 5.01
C ILE A 129 7.71 0.61 3.68
N PHE A 130 6.72 1.50 3.73
CA PHE A 130 6.22 2.23 2.57
C PHE A 130 6.57 3.72 2.66
N SER A 131 7.88 4.01 2.75
CA SER A 131 8.39 5.38 2.95
C SER A 131 7.98 6.41 1.88
N HIS A 132 7.56 5.94 0.70
CA HIS A 132 7.06 6.75 -0.42
C HIS A 132 5.54 6.99 -0.38
N GLN A 133 4.83 6.51 0.64
CA GLN A 133 3.38 6.65 0.81
C GLN A 133 3.04 7.39 2.12
N LEU A 134 1.85 7.94 2.17
CA LEU A 134 1.20 8.42 3.39
C LEU A 134 0.33 7.32 3.96
N VAL A 135 0.58 6.97 5.22
CA VAL A 135 -0.20 5.99 5.99
C VAL A 135 -1.17 6.75 6.89
N PHE A 136 -2.41 6.30 7.01
CA PHE A 136 -3.38 6.97 7.88
C PHE A 136 -4.48 6.01 8.33
N GLU A 137 -5.12 6.33 9.45
CA GLU A 137 -6.32 5.66 9.90
C GLU A 137 -7.58 6.40 9.43
N GLU A 138 -8.60 5.66 8.99
CA GLU A 138 -9.95 6.18 8.74
C GLU A 138 -10.97 5.09 9.07
N SER A 139 -11.96 5.41 9.92
CA SER A 139 -13.00 4.45 10.30
C SER A 139 -12.45 3.10 10.78
N GLU A 140 -11.46 3.13 11.70
CA GLU A 140 -10.79 1.92 12.25
C GLU A 140 -10.08 1.07 11.19
N LYS A 141 -9.76 1.68 10.04
CA LYS A 141 -9.06 1.04 8.92
C LYS A 141 -7.79 1.84 8.58
N ILE A 142 -6.65 1.16 8.50
CA ILE A 142 -5.38 1.69 7.99
C ILE A 142 -5.35 1.73 6.46
N TYR A 143 -5.02 2.89 5.92
CA TYR A 143 -4.94 3.17 4.50
C TYR A 143 -3.58 3.73 4.11
N MET A 144 -3.26 3.59 2.82
CA MET A 144 -2.08 4.18 2.20
C MET A 144 -2.45 4.93 0.91
N LYS A 145 -1.85 6.10 0.69
CA LYS A 145 -1.99 6.87 -0.56
C LYS A 145 -0.70 7.60 -0.91
N ALA A 146 -0.58 8.01 -2.17
CA ALA A 146 0.58 8.79 -2.62
C ALA A 146 0.70 10.10 -1.85
N VAL A 147 1.95 10.56 -1.64
CA VAL A 147 2.24 11.75 -0.84
C VAL A 147 1.68 13.04 -1.46
N GLY A 148 1.64 13.12 -2.78
CA GLY A 148 1.28 14.34 -3.51
C GLY A 148 2.46 15.30 -3.66
N ASP A 149 2.18 16.58 -3.91
CA ASP A 149 3.21 17.63 -3.95
C ASP A 149 3.72 17.94 -2.54
N GLU A 150 5.02 18.19 -2.43
CA GLU A 150 5.72 18.45 -1.19
C GLU A 150 6.49 19.77 -1.22
N GLY A 151 6.19 20.67 -2.16
CA GLY A 151 6.79 21.99 -2.22
C GLY A 151 6.63 22.73 -0.89
N VAL A 152 7.73 23.01 -0.19
CA VAL A 152 7.71 23.73 1.08
C VAL A 152 7.66 25.24 0.84
N ILE A 153 6.66 25.92 1.41
CA ILE A 153 6.54 27.38 1.38
C ILE A 153 7.31 28.01 2.54
N SER A 154 7.19 27.45 3.74
CA SER A 154 7.81 28.01 4.94
C SER A 154 8.13 26.93 5.97
N VAL A 155 9.14 27.22 6.81
CA VAL A 155 9.59 26.35 7.90
C VAL A 155 9.63 27.16 9.20
N GLU A 156 9.07 26.61 10.26
CA GLU A 156 9.09 27.13 11.63
C GLU A 156 9.71 26.07 12.55
N ASN A 157 10.72 26.44 13.36
CA ASN A 157 11.30 25.53 14.35
C ASN A 157 10.45 25.56 15.62
N LEU A 158 9.67 24.51 15.88
CA LEU A 158 8.86 24.42 17.10
C LEU A 158 9.73 24.07 18.30
N THR A 159 10.64 23.11 18.12
CA THR A 159 11.61 22.68 19.13
C THR A 159 12.98 22.45 18.48
N ALA A 160 13.99 22.09 19.29
CA ALA A 160 15.30 21.72 18.77
C ALA A 160 15.29 20.43 17.91
N LEU A 161 14.20 19.65 17.96
CA LEU A 161 14.09 18.34 17.30
C LEU A 161 12.90 18.23 16.34
N THR A 162 12.06 19.28 16.26
CA THR A 162 10.82 19.28 15.46
C THR A 162 10.64 20.59 14.71
N ASP A 163 10.52 20.47 13.39
CA ASP A 163 10.15 21.54 12.48
C ASP A 163 8.67 21.42 12.08
N LEU A 164 8.02 22.56 11.89
CA LEU A 164 6.72 22.71 11.25
C LEU A 164 6.91 23.33 9.86
N GLU A 165 6.53 22.59 8.83
CA GLU A 165 6.59 23.03 7.44
C GLU A 165 5.17 23.29 6.92
N SER A 166 4.99 24.39 6.18
CA SER A 166 3.77 24.64 5.40
C SER A 166 4.04 24.31 3.94
N LEU A 167 3.16 23.49 3.35
CA LEU A 167 3.30 22.97 1.99
C LEU A 167 2.49 23.80 0.98
N ALA A 168 2.88 23.71 -0.29
CA ALA A 168 2.32 24.46 -1.40
C ALA A 168 0.84 24.16 -1.67
N ASP A 169 0.40 22.97 -1.30
CA ASP A 169 -0.99 22.52 -1.42
C ASP A 169 -1.87 22.86 -0.21
N GLY A 170 -1.33 23.62 0.75
CA GLY A 170 -2.04 24.08 1.94
C GLY A 170 -1.90 23.17 3.16
N ARG A 171 -1.36 21.96 3.00
CA ARG A 171 -1.09 21.05 4.11
C ARG A 171 0.03 21.57 5.00
N LYS A 172 0.06 21.12 6.24
CA LYS A 172 1.18 21.25 7.16
C LYS A 172 1.86 19.92 7.39
N ARG A 173 3.14 19.98 7.72
CA ARG A 173 3.95 18.81 8.05
C ARG A 173 4.81 19.09 9.28
N LEU A 174 4.62 18.30 10.33
CA LEU A 174 5.62 18.18 11.39
C LEU A 174 6.71 17.22 10.92
N LYS A 175 7.97 17.56 11.18
CA LYS A 175 9.14 16.77 10.76
C LYS A 175 10.17 16.73 11.88
N GLY A 176 10.63 15.52 12.23
CA GLY A 176 11.59 15.34 13.32
C GLY A 176 12.30 13.99 13.30
N TYR A 177 13.33 13.85 14.11
CA TYR A 177 14.14 12.61 14.21
C TYR A 177 13.68 11.65 15.32
N SER A 178 12.81 12.14 16.21
CA SER A 178 12.27 11.39 17.35
C SER A 178 10.76 11.29 17.19
N GLN A 179 10.22 10.06 17.09
CA GLN A 179 8.77 9.84 16.98
C GLN A 179 8.05 10.31 18.24
N GLU A 180 8.64 10.10 19.41
CA GLU A 180 8.05 10.50 20.70
C GLU A 180 7.92 12.03 20.79
N ASP A 181 8.98 12.77 20.48
CA ASP A 181 8.95 14.23 20.49
C ASP A 181 7.98 14.77 19.43
N LEU A 182 7.99 14.18 18.23
CA LEU A 182 7.10 14.56 17.14
C LEU A 182 5.62 14.38 17.52
N LEU A 183 5.27 13.25 18.15
CA LEU A 183 3.91 12.96 18.62
C LEU A 183 3.51 13.86 19.79
N GLN A 184 4.46 14.25 20.65
CA GLN A 184 4.20 15.19 21.73
C GLN A 184 3.83 16.58 21.18
N GLU A 185 4.56 17.07 20.17
CA GLU A 185 4.22 18.33 19.49
C GLU A 185 2.92 18.23 18.67
N ALA A 186 2.64 17.07 18.09
CA ALA A 186 1.41 16.83 17.32
C ALA A 186 0.13 17.03 18.15
N LYS A 187 0.18 16.86 19.49
CA LYS A 187 -0.97 17.08 20.39
C LYS A 187 -1.48 18.53 20.39
N ALA A 188 -0.66 19.49 19.96
CA ALA A 188 -1.08 20.88 19.80
C ALA A 188 -1.98 21.10 18.57
N PHE A 189 -2.05 20.12 17.66
CA PHE A 189 -2.80 20.18 16.43
C PHE A 189 -3.99 19.22 16.49
N THR A 190 -5.08 19.61 15.82
CA THR A 190 -6.28 18.79 15.69
C THR A 190 -6.48 18.41 14.24
N GLY A 191 -7.06 17.24 14.00
CA GLY A 191 -7.38 16.79 12.65
C GLY A 191 -6.86 15.39 12.40
N LYS A 192 -6.89 15.01 11.13
CA LYS A 192 -6.44 13.70 10.69
C LYS A 192 -4.95 13.77 10.36
N PHE A 193 -4.17 12.91 11.00
CA PHE A 193 -2.75 12.79 10.72
C PHE A 193 -2.48 11.75 9.64
N TYR A 194 -1.48 12.05 8.82
CA TYR A 194 -0.92 11.14 7.84
C TYR A 194 0.56 10.92 8.15
N TYR A 195 0.95 9.67 8.32
CA TYR A 195 2.25 9.25 8.79
C TYR A 195 3.14 8.96 7.58
N ARG A 196 4.38 9.43 7.66
CA ARG A 196 5.45 9.05 6.73
C ARG A 196 6.75 8.90 7.51
N SER A 197 7.60 7.99 7.07
CA SER A 197 8.95 7.87 7.59
C SER A 197 9.92 7.69 6.43
N GLU A 198 10.86 8.62 6.29
CA GLU A 198 11.86 8.59 5.23
C GLU A 198 13.23 9.02 5.78
N ASN A 199 14.29 8.28 5.44
CA ASN A 199 15.66 8.62 5.84
C ASN A 199 15.82 8.88 7.35
N ARG A 200 15.20 8.03 8.20
CA ARG A 200 15.17 8.16 9.67
C ARG A 200 14.48 9.42 10.20
N THR A 201 13.71 10.09 9.35
CA THR A 201 12.91 11.25 9.72
C THR A 201 11.45 10.82 9.78
N ALA A 202 10.82 11.04 10.93
CA ALA A 202 9.39 10.87 11.11
C ALA A 202 8.68 12.15 10.67
N MET A 203 7.55 11.99 9.98
CA MET A 203 6.75 13.10 9.49
C MET A 203 5.26 12.83 9.74
N LEU A 204 4.55 13.88 10.15
CA LEU A 204 3.10 13.89 10.29
C LEU A 204 2.53 15.02 9.45
N TYR A 205 1.68 14.68 8.49
CA TYR A 205 0.97 15.64 7.66
C TYR A 205 -0.45 15.82 8.20
N PHE A 206 -0.98 17.04 8.11
CA PHE A 206 -2.33 17.41 8.52
C PHE A 206 -2.75 18.71 7.81
N ASP A 207 -4.04 19.03 7.88
CA ASP A 207 -4.62 20.26 7.33
C ASP A 207 -4.76 21.34 8.42
#